data_AF-A0A2V7MCF2-F1
#
_entry.id   AF-A0A2V7MCF2-F1
#
_cell.length_a   1.000
_cell.length_b   1.000
_cell.length_c   1.000
_cell.angle_alpha   90.00
_cell.angle_beta   90.00
_cell.angle_gamma   90.00
#
_symmetry.space_group_name_H-M   'P 1'
#
loop_
_entity.id
_entity.type
_entity.pdbx_description
1 polymer ?
#
loop_
_entity_poly.entity_id
_entity_poly.type
_entity_poly.pdbx_seq_one_letter_code
_entity_poly.pdbx_strand_id
1 'polypeptide(L)' 'MRNGGVFVVVEGPEGAGKSTLVRWLGTTLRADGREVLTVREPGGTPIAEAARKLALKSRHDRA' A
#
# COMPACT_ATOMS: atom_id res chain seq x y z
N MET A 1 -26.02 -7.51 -15.69
CA MET A 1 -25.59 -6.94 -14.40
C MET A 1 -24.14 -6.50 -14.56
N ARG A 2 -23.78 -5.25 -14.24
CA ARG A 2 -22.38 -4.80 -14.33
C ARG A 2 -21.61 -5.43 -13.16
N ASN A 3 -20.98 -6.58 -13.36
CA ASN A 3 -20.02 -7.11 -12.40
C ASN A 3 -18.70 -6.34 -12.58
N GLY A 4 -18.64 -5.15 -12.03
CA GLY A 4 -17.39 -4.38 -11.93
C GLY A 4 -16.56 -4.87 -10.74
N GLY A 5 -15.25 -4.93 -10.90
CA GLY A 5 -14.32 -5.06 -9.78
C GLY A 5 -14.35 -3.82 -8.87
N VAL A 6 -13.79 -3.94 -7.66
CA VAL A 6 -13.67 -2.84 -6.70
C VAL A 6 -12.19 -2.51 -6.50
N PHE A 7 -11.84 -1.23 -6.56
CA PHE A 7 -10.52 -0.73 -6.21
C PHE A 7 -10.59 -0.03 -4.85
N VAL A 8 -9.74 -0.46 -3.91
CA VAL A 8 -9.74 0.01 -2.51
C VAL A 8 -8.37 0.56 -2.15
N VAL A 9 -8.33 1.77 -1.59
CA VAL A 9 -7.11 2.42 -1.07
C VAL A 9 -7.23 2.52 0.45
N VAL A 10 -6.14 2.20 1.17
CA VAL A 10 -6.07 2.25 2.64
C VAL A 10 -5.09 3.33 3.07
N GLU A 11 -5.63 4.43 3.60
CA GLU A 11 -4.87 5.62 4.04
C GLU A 11 -4.83 5.75 5.58
N GLY A 12 -3.83 6.49 6.09
CA GLY A 12 -3.69 6.77 7.52
C GLY A 12 -2.26 7.08 7.98
N PRO A 13 -2.07 7.51 9.24
CA PRO A 13 -0.75 7.90 9.76
C PRO A 13 0.25 6.74 9.82
N GLU A 14 1.54 7.05 9.92
CA GLU A 14 2.58 6.03 10.09
C GLU A 14 2.35 5.24 11.38
N GLY A 15 2.58 3.92 11.33
CA GLY A 15 2.28 3.04 12.47
C GLY A 15 0.80 2.69 12.68
N ALA A 16 -0.15 3.23 11.91
CA ALA A 16 -1.59 2.96 12.08
C ALA A 16 -2.04 1.52 11.70
N GLY A 17 -1.12 0.62 11.37
CA GLY A 17 -1.45 -0.77 11.03
C GLY A 17 -2.00 -1.00 9.62
N LYS A 18 -1.87 -0.04 8.70
CA LYS A 18 -2.36 -0.12 7.30
C LYS A 18 -1.93 -1.41 6.59
N SER A 19 -0.65 -1.76 6.65
CA SER A 19 -0.11 -2.98 6.04
C SER A 19 -0.72 -4.25 6.64
N THR A 20 -0.98 -4.26 7.95
CA THR A 20 -1.65 -5.37 8.63
C THR A 20 -3.09 -5.50 8.16
N LEU A 21 -3.82 -4.38 8.05
CA LEU A 21 -5.19 -4.35 7.56
C LEU A 21 -5.29 -4.85 6.11
N VAL A 22 -4.41 -4.37 5.21
CA VAL A 22 -4.37 -4.81 3.80
C VAL A 22 -4.13 -6.32 3.70
N ARG A 23 -3.20 -6.86 4.50
CA ARG A 23 -2.94 -8.31 4.51
C ARG A 23 -4.14 -9.09 5.02
N TRP A 24 -4.75 -8.64 6.10
CA TRP A 24 -5.94 -9.28 6.68
C TRP A 24 -7.11 -9.28 5.69
N LEU A 25 -7.46 -8.11 5.12
CA LEU A 25 -8.49 -7.98 4.09
C LEU A 25 -8.23 -8.91 2.91
N GLY A 26 -6.99 -8.94 2.42
CA GLY A 26 -6.62 -9.79 1.30
C GLY A 26 -6.73 -11.29 1.59
N THR A 27 -6.47 -11.73 2.82
CA THR A 27 -6.67 -13.14 3.21
C THR A 27 -8.15 -13.46 3.35
N THR A 28 -8.91 -12.63 4.06
CA THR A 28 -10.34 -12.84 4.31
C THR A 28 -11.15 -12.90 3.01
N LEU A 29 -10.93 -11.93 2.11
CA LEU A 29 -11.67 -11.88 0.85
C LEU A 29 -11.32 -13.05 -0.09
N ARG A 30 -10.08 -13.53 -0.06
CA ARG A 30 -9.69 -14.75 -0.80
C ARG A 30 -10.31 -16.00 -0.19
N ALA A 31 -10.41 -16.09 1.14
CA ALA A 31 -11.10 -17.17 1.82
C ALA A 31 -12.59 -17.21 1.48
N ASP A 32 -13.19 -16.05 1.22
CA ASP A 32 -14.58 -15.92 0.71
C ASP A 32 -14.71 -16.22 -0.80
N GLY A 33 -13.67 -16.74 -1.46
CA GLY A 33 -13.69 -17.12 -2.86
C GLY A 33 -13.56 -15.96 -3.86
N ARG A 34 -13.13 -14.78 -3.42
CA ARG A 34 -12.95 -13.61 -4.30
C ARG A 34 -11.53 -13.57 -4.88
N GLU A 35 -11.43 -13.13 -6.13
CA GLU A 35 -10.15 -12.74 -6.72
C GLU A 35 -9.69 -11.41 -6.11
N VAL A 36 -8.48 -11.38 -5.55
CA VAL A 36 -7.94 -10.20 -4.87
C VAL A 36 -6.48 -9.98 -5.25
N LEU A 37 -6.18 -8.78 -5.77
CA LEU A 37 -4.84 -8.27 -5.98
C LEU A 37 -4.53 -7.21 -4.91
N THR A 38 -3.39 -7.35 -4.22
CA THR A 38 -2.92 -6.39 -3.22
C THR A 38 -1.68 -5.68 -3.72
N VAL A 39 -1.68 -4.34 -3.70
CA VAL A 39 -0.56 -3.47 -4.10
C VAL A 39 -0.17 -2.54 -2.94
N ARG A 40 1.06 -2.04 -2.92
CA ARG A 40 1.58 -1.09 -1.90
C ARG A 40 2.31 0.07 -2.58
N GLU A 41 2.15 1.28 -2.05
CA GLU A 41 2.95 2.47 -2.38
C GLU A 41 3.32 3.27 -1.11
N PRO A 42 4.43 4.06 -1.09
CA PRO A 42 5.55 4.03 -2.01
C PRO A 42 6.47 2.84 -1.70
N GLY A 43 6.93 2.15 -2.75
CA GLY A 43 7.77 0.95 -2.63
C GLY A 43 7.12 -0.26 -3.29
N GLY A 44 7.82 -0.82 -4.28
CA GLY A 44 7.35 -1.89 -5.16
C GLY A 44 8.10 -1.93 -6.50
N THR A 45 8.66 -0.79 -6.93
CA THR A 45 9.58 -0.67 -8.07
C THR A 45 10.87 0.05 -7.65
N PRO A 46 12.02 -0.22 -8.28
CA PRO A 46 13.30 0.42 -7.95
C PRO A 46 13.25 1.97 -7.99
N ILE A 47 12.41 2.54 -8.86
CA ILE A 47 12.23 3.99 -9.02
C ILE A 47 11.52 4.59 -7.80
N ALA A 48 10.47 3.96 -7.29
CA ALA A 48 9.74 4.45 -6.12
C ALA A 48 10.61 4.43 -4.85
N GLU A 49 11.46 3.41 -4.69
CA GLU A 49 12.43 3.36 -3.59
C GLU A 49 13.53 4.42 -3.72
N ALA A 50 14.00 4.69 -4.94
CA ALA A 50 14.96 5.77 -5.20
C ALA A 50 14.37 7.14 -4.87
N ALA A 51 13.14 7.41 -5.32
CA ALA A 51 12.41 8.63 -5.00
C ALA A 51 12.18 8.80 -3.48
N ARG A 52 11.82 7.71 -2.78
CA ARG A 52 11.68 7.71 -1.31
C ARG A 52 12.99 8.08 -0.62
N LYS A 53 14.12 7.51 -1.04
CA LYS A 53 15.44 7.83 -0.48
C LYS A 53 15.81 9.31 -0.70
N LEU A 54 15.52 9.87 -1.86
CA LEU A 54 15.76 11.29 -2.15
C LEU A 54 14.88 12.21 -1.27
N ALA A 55 13.59 11.90 -1.15
CA ALA A 55 12.67 12.67 -0.32
C ALA A 55 13.05 12.64 1.18
N LEU A 56 13.55 11.51 1.68
CA LEU A 56 13.98 11.36 3.07
C LEU A 56 15.32 12.06 3.37
N LYS A 57 16.26 12.12 2.42
CA LYS A 57 17.52 12.86 2.58
C LYS A 57 17.30 14.36 2.75
N SER A 58 16.30 14.93 2.08
CA SER A 58 16.01 16.37 2.15
C SER A 58 15.55 16.87 3.52
N ARG A 59 15.23 15.98 4.48
CA ARG A 59 14.70 16.35 5.80
C ARG A 59 15.71 16.32 6.96
N HIS A 60 17.00 16.05 6.72
CA HIS A 60 18.00 15.99 7.80
C HIS A 60 19.25 16.86 7.63
N ASP A 61 19.42 17.57 6.53
CA ASP A 61 20.53 18.51 6.34
C ASP A 61 20.03 19.96 6.45
N ARG A 62 19.70 20.36 7.68
CA ARG A 62 19.79 21.78 8.06
C ARG A 62 20.97 21.88 9.03
N ALA A 63 22.10 22.29 8.48
CA ALA A 63 23.14 22.99 9.23
C ALA A 63 22.56 24.25 9.86
#